data_AF-A0A7J8PGJ5-F1
#
_entry.id   AF-A0A7J8PGJ5-F1
#
_cell.length_a   1.000
_cell.length_b   1.000
_cell.length_c   1.000
_cell.angle_alpha   90.00
_cell.angle_beta   90.00
_cell.angle_gamma   90.00
#
_symmetry.space_group_name_H-M   'P 1'
#
loop_
_entity.id
_entity.type
_entity.pdbx_description
1 polymer ?
#
loop_
_entity_poly.entity_id
_entity_poly.type
_entity_poly.pdbx_seq_one_letter_code
_entity_poly.pdbx_strand_id
1 'polypeptide(L)'
;MEAVTEATGLSPTAFFTILAMMVVVYKIVCGMFLGPEDFRQKPQKEPIQVGDITESELRAYDGSDPKKPLLIAIKGQIYDVSSSKVFYGCGGAYSMFTGRDASRALAMLSFKPEDLTGNLEGLSAEELSVLEDWECKFLDKYPIVGRVVQPSNTSQNGDGLHIHHNDTNGHQQQQTKDD
;
A
#
# COMPACT_ATOMS: atom_id res chain seq x y z
N MET A 1 11.56 -3.90 -53.53
CA MET A 1 11.91 -5.25 -53.04
C MET A 1 13.43 -5.43 -52.88
N GLU A 2 14.25 -4.56 -53.49
CA GLU A 2 15.73 -4.58 -53.43
C GLU A 2 16.32 -4.20 -52.05
N ALA A 3 15.64 -3.35 -51.26
CA ALA A 3 16.19 -2.76 -50.04
C ALA A 3 16.42 -3.73 -48.86
N VAL A 4 15.66 -4.83 -48.78
CA VAL A 4 15.78 -5.82 -47.68
C VAL A 4 16.97 -6.77 -47.90
N THR A 5 17.29 -7.04 -49.18
CA THR A 5 18.36 -7.94 -49.60
C THR A 5 19.74 -7.32 -49.38
N GLU A 6 19.90 -6.01 -49.62
CA GLU A 6 21.15 -5.27 -49.32
C GLU A 6 21.40 -5.12 -47.82
N ALA A 7 20.34 -4.95 -47.02
CA ALA A 7 20.47 -4.69 -45.59
C ALA A 7 20.75 -5.95 -44.76
N THR A 8 20.27 -7.12 -45.19
CA THR A 8 20.32 -8.36 -44.38
C THR A 8 20.89 -9.57 -45.12
N GLY A 9 21.11 -9.49 -46.44
CA GLY A 9 21.52 -10.62 -47.28
C GLY A 9 20.46 -11.72 -47.42
N LEU A 10 19.27 -11.53 -46.83
CA LEU A 10 18.17 -12.50 -46.86
C LEU A 10 17.15 -12.10 -47.93
N SER A 11 16.48 -13.11 -48.51
CA SER A 11 15.38 -12.81 -49.44
C SER A 11 14.26 -12.07 -48.71
N PRO A 12 13.52 -11.18 -49.38
CA PRO A 12 12.41 -10.46 -48.77
C PRO A 12 11.43 -11.38 -48.04
N THR A 13 11.14 -12.54 -48.63
CA THR A 13 10.25 -13.56 -48.04
C THR A 13 10.82 -14.14 -46.75
N ALA A 14 12.12 -14.42 -46.70
CA ALA A 14 12.78 -14.95 -45.51
C ALA A 14 12.80 -13.93 -44.35
N PHE A 15 12.98 -12.65 -44.66
CA PHE A 15 12.91 -11.58 -43.66
C PHE A 15 11.51 -11.50 -43.02
N PHE A 16 10.45 -11.50 -43.82
CA PHE A 16 9.08 -11.43 -43.30
C PHE A 16 8.66 -12.71 -42.55
N THR A 17 9.13 -13.88 -42.97
CA THR A 17 8.83 -15.14 -42.25
C THR A 17 9.56 -15.20 -40.91
N ILE A 18 10.81 -14.75 -40.84
CA ILE A 18 11.59 -14.67 -39.60
C ILE A 18 10.97 -13.64 -38.65
N LEU A 19 10.57 -12.47 -39.15
CA LEU A 19 9.88 -11.45 -38.36
C LEU A 19 8.56 -11.99 -37.80
N ALA A 20 7.76 -12.65 -38.62
CA ALA A 20 6.50 -13.27 -38.19
C ALA A 20 6.73 -14.36 -37.14
N MET A 21 7.72 -15.23 -37.33
CA MET A 21 8.13 -16.24 -36.34
C MET A 21 8.60 -15.59 -35.03
N MET A 22 9.40 -14.52 -35.09
CA MET A 22 9.82 -13.76 -33.90
C MET A 22 8.63 -13.18 -33.14
N VAL A 23 7.65 -12.60 -33.84
CA VAL A 23 6.44 -12.08 -33.22
C VAL A 23 5.61 -13.20 -32.59
N VAL A 24 5.48 -14.36 -33.23
CA VAL A 24 4.76 -15.52 -32.68
C VAL A 24 5.46 -16.08 -31.45
N VAL A 25 6.77 -16.28 -31.50
CA VAL A 25 7.56 -16.73 -30.35
C VAL A 25 7.50 -15.71 -29.23
N TYR A 26 7.62 -14.41 -29.54
CA TYR A 26 7.43 -13.34 -28.57
C TYR A 26 6.04 -13.40 -27.94
N LYS A 27 4.97 -13.62 -28.71
CA LYS A 27 3.60 -13.74 -28.19
C LYS A 27 3.41 -14.98 -27.32
N ILE A 28 4.06 -16.10 -27.64
CA ILE A 28 4.02 -17.33 -26.83
C ILE A 28 4.82 -17.18 -25.54
N VAL A 29 6.04 -16.65 -25.62
CA VAL A 29 6.90 -16.41 -24.45
C VAL A 29 6.30 -15.33 -23.56
N CYS A 30 5.83 -14.21 -24.13
CA CYS A 30 5.08 -13.21 -23.39
C CYS A 30 3.75 -13.77 -22.88
N GLY A 31 3.03 -14.64 -23.59
CA GLY A 31 1.80 -15.25 -23.05
C GLY A 31 2.04 -16.19 -21.88
N MET A 32 3.22 -16.83 -21.81
CA MET A 32 3.60 -17.75 -20.74
C MET A 32 4.16 -17.04 -19.49
N PHE A 33 4.72 -15.83 -19.65
CA PHE A 33 5.28 -15.01 -18.55
C PHE A 33 4.46 -13.75 -18.20
N LEU A 34 3.73 -13.20 -19.16
CA LEU A 34 2.70 -12.16 -19.03
C LEU A 34 1.36 -12.82 -19.34
N GLY A 35 0.88 -13.67 -18.43
CA GLY A 35 -0.49 -14.18 -18.50
C GLY A 35 -1.47 -13.00 -18.56
N PRO A 36 -2.50 -13.05 -19.41
CA PRO A 36 -3.50 -11.99 -19.47
C PRO A 36 -4.23 -11.99 -18.12
N GLU A 37 -3.97 -10.95 -17.36
CA GLU A 37 -4.94 -10.32 -16.49
C GLU A 37 -5.83 -11.29 -15.67
N ASP A 38 -5.31 -11.77 -14.55
CA ASP A 38 -6.17 -12.11 -13.40
C ASP A 38 -6.77 -10.83 -12.74
N PHE A 39 -6.83 -9.71 -13.48
CA PHE A 39 -7.69 -8.56 -13.19
C PHE A 39 -9.17 -8.85 -13.45
N ARG A 40 -9.58 -10.13 -13.56
CA ARG A 40 -10.96 -10.50 -13.22
C ARG A 40 -11.13 -10.47 -11.70
N GLN A 41 -10.81 -9.33 -11.11
CA GLN A 41 -11.12 -9.01 -9.75
C GLN A 41 -12.64 -9.09 -9.63
N LYS A 42 -13.11 -10.12 -8.91
CA LYS A 42 -14.50 -10.17 -8.45
C LYS A 42 -14.82 -8.80 -7.84
N PRO A 43 -16.05 -8.26 -8.03
CA PRO A 43 -16.44 -6.97 -7.47
C PRO A 43 -16.00 -6.94 -6.00
N GLN A 44 -14.99 -6.10 -5.72
CA GLN A 44 -14.37 -6.03 -4.42
C GLN A 44 -15.50 -5.62 -3.47
N LYS A 45 -15.70 -6.40 -2.40
CA LYS A 45 -16.49 -5.91 -1.25
C LYS A 45 -15.96 -4.51 -0.93
N GLU A 46 -16.86 -3.58 -0.65
CA GLU A 46 -16.54 -2.20 -0.28
C GLU A 46 -15.26 -2.16 0.56
N PRO A 47 -14.26 -1.33 0.21
CA PRO A 47 -12.96 -1.33 0.87
C PRO A 47 -13.16 -1.21 2.38
N ILE A 48 -12.72 -2.23 3.10
CA ILE A 48 -12.87 -2.31 4.55
C ILE A 48 -12.01 -1.19 5.12
N GLN A 49 -12.64 -0.13 5.65
CA GLN A 49 -11.91 0.92 6.32
C GLN A 49 -11.51 0.41 7.71
N VAL A 50 -10.22 0.17 7.88
CA VAL A 50 -9.63 -0.32 9.12
C VAL A 50 -9.32 0.85 10.07
N GLY A 51 -9.13 2.05 9.52
CA GLY A 51 -8.85 3.26 10.30
C GLY A 51 -7.41 3.32 10.82
N ASP A 52 -7.22 4.03 11.92
CA ASP A 52 -5.92 4.19 12.56
C ASP A 52 -5.65 2.99 13.46
N ILE A 53 -4.61 2.21 13.13
CA ILE A 53 -4.21 1.03 13.89
C ILE A 53 -2.72 1.03 14.18
N THR A 54 -2.31 0.29 15.19
CA THR A 54 -0.90 0.12 15.55
C THR A 54 -0.20 -0.89 14.63
N GLU A 55 1.14 -0.84 14.58
CA GLU A 55 1.92 -1.84 13.83
C GLU A 55 1.65 -3.27 14.33
N SER A 56 1.41 -3.45 15.63
CA SER A 56 1.05 -4.75 16.20
C SER A 56 -0.31 -5.26 15.72
N GLU A 57 -1.29 -4.37 15.55
CA GLU A 57 -2.61 -4.74 15.02
C GLU A 57 -2.54 -5.04 13.52
N LEU A 58 -1.68 -4.31 12.79
CA LEU A 58 -1.45 -4.56 11.36
C LEU A 58 -0.96 -6.01 11.12
N ARG A 59 -0.17 -6.59 12.03
CA ARG A 59 0.33 -7.98 11.93
C ARG A 59 -0.78 -9.03 11.84
N ALA A 60 -2.00 -8.71 12.26
CA ALA A 60 -3.14 -9.62 12.15
C ALA A 60 -3.67 -9.78 10.70
N TYR A 61 -3.11 -9.03 9.74
CA TYR A 61 -3.51 -8.97 8.33
C TYR A 61 -2.39 -9.44 7.38
N ASP A 62 -1.64 -10.45 7.80
CA ASP A 62 -0.54 -11.13 7.10
C ASP A 62 -1.00 -12.23 6.12
N GLY A 63 -2.31 -12.46 6.02
CA GLY A 63 -2.88 -13.53 5.21
C GLY A 63 -2.90 -14.92 5.85
N SER A 64 -2.53 -15.04 7.13
CA SER A 64 -2.69 -16.28 7.91
C SER A 64 -4.17 -16.64 8.10
N ASP A 65 -5.04 -15.65 8.28
CA ASP A 65 -6.49 -15.85 8.29
C ASP A 65 -7.08 -15.57 6.90
N PRO A 66 -7.63 -16.58 6.19
CA PRO A 66 -8.18 -16.39 4.86
C PRO A 66 -9.45 -15.53 4.83
N LYS A 67 -10.06 -15.22 5.98
CA LYS A 67 -11.25 -14.37 6.09
C LYS A 67 -10.91 -12.88 6.22
N LYS A 68 -9.67 -12.55 6.56
CA LYS A 68 -9.21 -11.17 6.70
C LYS A 68 -8.63 -10.63 5.39
N PRO A 69 -8.68 -9.31 5.17
CA PRO A 69 -7.97 -8.70 4.05
C PRO A 69 -6.45 -8.81 4.24
N LEU A 70 -5.72 -8.67 3.15
CA LEU A 70 -4.27 -8.56 3.13
C LEU A 70 -3.91 -7.08 3.15
N LEU A 71 -3.17 -6.64 4.16
CA LEU A 71 -2.82 -5.23 4.33
C LEU A 71 -1.31 -5.03 4.28
N ILE A 72 -0.87 -3.94 3.65
CA ILE A 72 0.54 -3.50 3.63
C ILE A 72 0.57 -2.02 3.98
N ALA A 73 1.50 -1.60 4.84
CA ALA A 73 1.76 -0.20 5.10
C ALA A 73 2.96 0.33 4.29
N ILE A 74 2.82 1.52 3.73
CA ILE A 74 3.89 2.28 3.05
C ILE A 74 3.77 3.73 3.51
N LYS A 75 4.86 4.29 4.04
CA LYS A 75 4.95 5.58 4.72
C LYS A 75 3.85 5.76 5.77
N GLY A 76 3.57 4.69 6.51
CA GLY A 76 2.47 4.62 7.48
C GLY A 76 1.07 4.58 6.87
N GLN A 77 0.88 4.71 5.56
CA GLN A 77 -0.44 4.57 4.93
C GLN A 77 -0.73 3.09 4.64
N ILE A 78 -1.93 2.60 5.00
CA ILE A 78 -2.31 1.19 4.85
C ILE A 78 -3.11 1.00 3.56
N TYR A 79 -2.67 0.04 2.75
CA TYR A 79 -3.26 -0.35 1.48
C TYR A 79 -3.87 -1.76 1.58
N ASP A 80 -5.07 -1.95 1.04
CA ASP A 80 -5.67 -3.28 0.88
C ASP A 80 -5.21 -3.94 -0.42
N VAL A 81 -4.31 -4.91 -0.29
CA VAL A 81 -3.72 -5.67 -1.39
C VAL A 81 -4.43 -7.01 -1.64
N SER A 82 -5.62 -7.22 -1.07
CA SER A 82 -6.39 -8.47 -1.21
C SER A 82 -6.71 -8.84 -2.66
N SER A 83 -6.75 -7.85 -3.55
CA SER A 83 -6.90 -8.03 -5.00
C SER A 83 -5.77 -8.85 -5.62
N SER A 84 -4.58 -8.76 -5.05
CA SER A 84 -3.35 -9.37 -5.54
C SER A 84 -2.92 -10.54 -4.64
N LYS A 85 -3.87 -11.35 -4.19
CA LYS A 85 -3.65 -12.48 -3.27
C LYS A 85 -2.64 -13.51 -3.77
N VAL A 86 -2.48 -13.68 -5.08
CA VAL A 86 -1.46 -14.58 -5.67
C VAL A 86 -0.02 -14.14 -5.34
N PHE A 87 0.18 -12.85 -5.10
CA PHE A 87 1.47 -12.23 -4.81
C PHE A 87 1.71 -12.08 -3.30
N TYR A 88 0.70 -11.57 -2.61
CA TYR A 88 0.79 -11.16 -1.20
C TYR A 88 0.17 -12.14 -0.22
N GLY A 89 -0.66 -13.07 -0.68
CA GLY A 89 -1.25 -14.09 0.19
C GLY A 89 -0.23 -15.13 0.63
N CYS A 90 -0.63 -15.99 1.56
CA CYS A 90 0.21 -17.08 2.07
C CYS A 90 0.83 -17.91 0.91
N GLY A 91 2.15 -18.06 0.93
CA GLY A 91 2.93 -18.75 -0.10
C GLY A 91 3.29 -17.91 -1.33
N GLY A 92 2.78 -16.68 -1.45
CA GLY A 92 3.16 -15.74 -2.49
C GLY A 92 4.56 -15.15 -2.30
N ALA A 93 5.21 -14.76 -3.40
CA ALA A 93 6.59 -14.25 -3.41
C ALA A 93 6.77 -12.96 -2.58
N TYR A 94 5.68 -12.22 -2.36
CA TYR A 94 5.66 -10.94 -1.66
C TYR A 94 4.88 -11.01 -0.35
N SER A 95 4.56 -12.22 0.13
CA SER A 95 3.79 -12.45 1.36
C SER A 95 4.42 -11.83 2.60
N MET A 96 5.75 -11.78 2.66
CA MET A 96 6.50 -11.17 3.77
C MET A 96 6.19 -9.68 4.01
N PHE A 97 5.67 -8.96 3.01
CA PHE A 97 5.30 -7.55 3.15
C PHE A 97 3.93 -7.36 3.81
N THR A 98 3.07 -8.38 3.81
CA THR A 98 1.74 -8.29 4.41
C THR A 98 1.77 -8.27 5.93
N GLY A 99 0.83 -7.54 6.51
CA GLY A 99 0.72 -7.28 7.94
C GLY A 99 1.87 -6.44 8.50
N ARG A 100 2.61 -5.70 7.66
CA ARG A 100 3.79 -4.93 8.06
C ARG A 100 3.90 -3.62 7.32
N ASP A 101 4.72 -2.73 7.86
CA ASP A 101 5.21 -1.56 7.14
C ASP A 101 6.42 -1.96 6.29
N ALA A 102 6.27 -1.85 4.98
CA ALA A 102 7.26 -2.24 3.98
C ALA A 102 8.09 -1.06 3.46
N SER A 103 7.98 0.13 4.08
CA SER A 103 8.56 1.36 3.51
C SER A 103 10.07 1.25 3.29
N ARG A 104 10.82 0.83 4.30
CA ARG A 104 12.27 0.69 4.18
C ARG A 104 12.65 -0.40 3.19
N ALA A 105 11.98 -1.54 3.25
CA ALA A 105 12.21 -2.64 2.32
C ALA A 105 11.95 -2.24 0.86
N LEU A 106 10.92 -1.44 0.57
CA LEU A 106 10.65 -0.94 -0.78
C LEU A 106 11.68 0.11 -1.21
N ALA A 107 12.08 1.01 -0.31
CA ALA A 107 13.13 1.99 -0.59
C ALA A 107 14.47 1.33 -0.98
N MET A 108 14.84 0.27 -0.25
CA MET A 108 16.10 -0.46 -0.45
C MET A 108 15.97 -1.63 -1.44
N LEU A 109 14.78 -1.89 -1.98
CA LEU A 109 14.48 -3.06 -2.82
C LEU A 109 14.89 -4.39 -2.16
N SER A 110 14.66 -4.48 -0.85
CA SER A 110 15.12 -5.57 0.00
C SER A 110 14.01 -6.57 0.35
N PHE A 111 14.38 -7.85 0.44
CA PHE A 111 13.53 -8.94 0.93
C PHE A 111 13.96 -9.41 2.32
N LYS A 112 14.77 -8.61 3.02
CA LYS A 112 15.27 -8.98 4.34
C LYS A 112 14.24 -8.65 5.42
N PRO A 113 13.97 -9.56 6.37
CA PRO A 113 13.01 -9.32 7.44
C PRO A 113 13.31 -8.09 8.30
N GLU A 114 14.59 -7.75 8.47
CA GLU A 114 15.06 -6.57 9.21
C GLU A 114 14.69 -5.23 8.55
N ASP A 115 14.47 -5.23 7.23
CA ASP A 115 14.08 -4.03 6.48
C ASP A 115 12.54 -3.85 6.43
N LEU A 116 11.76 -4.78 6.99
CA LEU A 116 10.31 -4.70 7.10
C LEU A 116 9.89 -3.78 8.26
N THR A 117 10.21 -2.50 8.10
CA THR A 117 9.91 -1.45 9.05
C THR A 117 9.51 -0.15 8.33
N GLY A 118 8.72 0.67 9.03
CA GLY A 118 8.43 2.05 8.63
C GLY A 118 9.56 3.03 8.92
N ASN A 119 10.67 2.59 9.52
CA ASN A 119 11.79 3.49 9.81
C ASN A 119 12.60 3.86 8.55
N LEU A 120 12.49 5.13 8.16
CA LEU A 120 13.18 5.72 7.02
C LEU A 120 14.53 6.36 7.37
N GLU A 121 14.96 6.29 8.63
CA GLU A 121 16.25 6.86 9.06
C GLU A 121 17.42 6.16 8.36
N GLY A 122 18.38 6.98 7.91
CA GLY A 122 19.59 6.50 7.24
C GLY A 122 19.41 6.13 5.76
N LEU A 123 18.24 6.35 5.17
CA LEU A 123 18.04 6.21 3.73
C LEU A 123 18.58 7.44 2.98
N SER A 124 19.19 7.18 1.82
CA SER A 124 19.63 8.20 0.87
C SER A 124 18.45 8.83 0.12
N ALA A 125 18.69 9.98 -0.52
CA ALA A 125 17.68 10.64 -1.35
C ALA A 125 17.22 9.77 -2.53
N GLU A 126 18.12 8.94 -3.08
CA GLU A 126 17.82 8.01 -4.17
C GLU A 126 16.87 6.91 -3.70
N GLU A 127 17.14 6.30 -2.54
CA GLU A 127 16.26 5.29 -1.93
C GLU A 127 14.88 5.86 -1.57
N LEU A 128 14.83 7.11 -1.09
CA LEU A 128 13.55 7.80 -0.83
C LEU A 128 12.77 8.07 -2.11
N SER A 129 13.44 8.41 -3.22
CA SER A 129 12.79 8.55 -4.53
C SER A 129 12.20 7.22 -5.01
N VAL A 130 12.93 6.10 -4.82
CA VAL A 130 12.43 4.75 -5.13
C VAL A 130 11.17 4.43 -4.30
N LEU A 131 11.17 4.79 -3.02
CA LEU A 131 10.00 4.63 -2.16
C LEU A 131 8.80 5.44 -2.64
N GLU A 132 9.02 6.69 -3.07
CA GLU A 132 7.96 7.56 -3.60
C GLU A 132 7.34 6.99 -4.88
N ASP A 133 8.17 6.44 -5.77
CA ASP A 133 7.68 5.73 -6.96
C ASP A 133 6.82 4.51 -6.60
N TRP A 134 7.21 3.77 -5.55
CA TRP A 134 6.42 2.65 -5.05
C TRP A 134 5.11 3.10 -4.42
N GLU A 135 5.12 4.16 -3.62
CA GLU A 135 3.91 4.76 -3.05
C GLU A 135 2.93 5.16 -4.15
N CYS A 136 3.39 5.82 -5.21
CA CYS A 136 2.56 6.21 -6.35
C CYS A 136 1.94 4.99 -7.05
N LYS A 137 2.72 3.93 -7.28
CA LYS A 137 2.21 2.67 -7.87
C LYS A 137 1.18 1.99 -6.99
N PHE A 138 1.35 2.04 -5.67
CA PHE A 138 0.39 1.46 -4.74
C PHE A 138 -0.89 2.28 -4.66
N LEU A 139 -0.79 3.61 -4.70
CA LEU A 139 -1.93 4.52 -4.72
C LEU A 139 -2.82 4.32 -5.95
N ASP A 140 -2.22 4.08 -7.12
CA ASP A 140 -2.94 3.81 -8.36
C ASP A 140 -3.65 2.45 -8.34
N LYS A 141 -3.03 1.44 -7.72
CA LYS A 141 -3.47 0.05 -7.80
C LYS A 141 -4.36 -0.42 -6.64
N TYR A 142 -4.21 0.14 -5.45
CA TYR A 142 -4.84 -0.38 -4.23
C TYR A 142 -5.55 0.73 -3.45
N PRO A 143 -6.73 0.45 -2.89
CA PRO A 143 -7.40 1.41 -2.04
C PRO A 143 -6.66 1.58 -0.71
N ILE A 144 -6.57 2.83 -0.26
CA ILE A 144 -6.15 3.18 1.08
C ILE A 144 -7.28 2.86 2.06
N VAL A 145 -6.96 2.20 3.17
CA VAL A 145 -7.94 1.73 4.15
C VAL A 145 -7.66 2.16 5.59
N GLY A 146 -6.54 2.84 5.85
CA GLY A 146 -6.16 3.24 7.19
C GLY A 146 -4.75 3.79 7.28
N ARG A 147 -4.27 4.04 8.51
CA ARG A 147 -2.92 4.51 8.79
C ARG A 147 -2.33 3.77 10.00
N VAL A 148 -1.02 3.55 9.96
CA VAL A 148 -0.25 3.05 11.10
C VAL A 148 0.04 4.21 12.05
N VAL A 149 -0.48 4.12 13.26
CA VAL A 149 -0.19 5.05 14.34
C VAL A 149 0.86 4.46 15.28
N GLN A 150 1.82 5.30 15.69
CA GLN A 150 2.73 4.92 16.75
C GLN A 150 1.96 4.93 18.08
N PRO A 151 2.24 3.99 19.00
CA PRO A 151 1.70 4.01 20.35
C PRO A 151 2.33 5.16 21.13
N SER A 152 1.92 6.40 20.82
CA SER A 152 2.09 7.52 21.71
C SER A 152 1.13 7.28 22.88
N ASN A 153 1.62 7.41 24.12
CA ASN A 153 0.79 7.43 25.32
C ASN A 153 -0.22 8.58 25.18
N THR A 154 -1.36 8.32 24.52
CA THR A 154 -2.45 9.29 24.37
C THR A 154 -3.10 9.37 25.74
N SER A 155 -2.53 10.24 26.58
CA SER A 155 -3.28 10.88 27.65
C SER A 155 -4.53 11.50 27.04
N GLN A 156 -5.64 11.28 27.72
CA GLN A 156 -6.90 11.97 27.54
C GLN A 156 -6.66 13.44 27.20
N ASN A 157 -7.21 13.91 26.08
CA ASN A 157 -7.49 15.32 25.88
C ASN A 157 -8.92 15.42 25.36
N GLY A 158 -9.85 15.17 26.29
CA GLY A 158 -11.26 15.40 26.12
C GLY A 158 -11.56 16.84 26.49
N ASP A 159 -11.24 17.78 25.60
CA ASP A 159 -11.31 19.20 25.90
C ASP A 159 -12.08 19.90 24.77
N GLY A 160 -13.40 19.81 24.86
CA GLY A 160 -14.33 20.37 23.90
C GLY A 160 -15.70 20.72 24.49
N LEU A 161 -15.76 21.14 25.76
CA LEU A 161 -16.91 21.90 26.25
C LEU A 161 -16.49 22.86 27.36
N HIS A 162 -16.23 24.10 26.98
CA HIS A 162 -16.32 25.24 27.88
C HIS A 162 -16.89 26.43 27.11
N ILE A 163 -18.23 26.47 26.98
CA ILE A 163 -18.91 27.74 26.71
C ILE A 163 -18.93 28.51 28.02
N HIS A 164 -18.17 29.58 28.00
CA HIS A 164 -18.08 30.63 29.00
C HIS A 164 -19.47 31.27 29.18
N HIS A 165 -20.05 31.19 30.37
CA HIS A 165 -21.05 32.15 30.82
C HIS A 165 -20.38 33.01 31.88
N ASN A 166 -20.21 34.28 31.55
CA ASN A 166 -19.75 35.31 32.45
C ASN A 166 -20.90 36.25 32.77
N ASP A 167 -20.77 36.88 33.94
CA ASP A 167 -21.56 38.01 34.46
C ASP A 167 -22.91 37.60 35.09
N THR A 168 -23.32 38.03 36.29
CA THR A 168 -22.91 39.21 37.07
C THR A 168 -23.22 38.98 38.55
N ASN A 169 -22.34 39.52 39.39
CA ASN A 169 -22.45 39.66 40.83
C ASN A 169 -23.70 40.48 41.24
N GLY A 170 -24.42 40.00 42.26
CA GLY A 170 -25.59 40.66 42.84
C GLY A 170 -25.80 40.21 44.28
N HIS A 171 -24.91 40.62 45.18
CA HIS A 171 -25.13 40.57 46.63
C HIS A 171 -26.30 41.51 47.01
N GLN A 172 -27.37 40.95 47.58
CA GLN A 172 -28.20 41.66 48.55
C GLN A 172 -28.36 40.80 49.81
N GLN A 173 -27.95 41.41 50.92
CA GLN A 173 -28.02 40.93 52.28
C GLN A 173 -29.45 41.03 52.80
N GLN A 174 -29.97 39.98 53.43
CA GLN A 174 -30.88 40.01 54.59
C GLN A 174 -31.25 38.56 54.95
N GLN A 175 -31.37 38.06 56.17
CA GLN A 175 -31.11 38.51 57.54
C GLN A 175 -31.37 37.26 58.44
N THR A 176 -30.56 37.11 59.49
CA THR A 176 -30.78 36.45 60.80
C THR A 176 -32.23 36.02 61.14
N LYS A 177 -32.59 35.04 61.99
CA LYS A 177 -31.98 34.15 63.00
C LYS A 177 -33.20 33.71 63.86
N ASP A 178 -33.19 32.47 64.36
CA ASP A 178 -33.93 31.90 65.51
C ASP A 178 -35.41 32.29 65.78
N ASP A 179 -36.32 31.33 65.60
CA ASP A 179 -37.25 30.77 66.63
C ASP A 179 -38.05 29.58 66.05
#